data_AF-A0AA41QPS6-F1
#
_entry.id   AF-A0AA41QPS6-F1
#
_cell.length_a   1.000
_cell.length_b   1.000
_cell.length_c   1.000
_cell.angle_alpha   90.00
_cell.angle_beta   90.00
_cell.angle_gamma   90.00
#
_symmetry.space_group_name_H-M   'P 1'
#
loop_
_entity.id
_entity.type
_entity.pdbx_description
1 polymer ?
#
loop_
_entity_poly.entity_id
_entity_poly.type
_entity_poly.pdbx_seq_one_letter_code
_entity_poly.pdbx_strand_id
1 'polypeptide(L)' 'MDGWPRIASKRFDGENVDIYRKRAAAIAEIITGFRMGRFDSETADEMEQRLMDLQNPILEHH' A
#
# COMPACT_ATOMS: atom_id res chain seq x y z
N MET A 1 9.72 -9.45 18.07
CA MET A 1 8.84 -9.24 16.90
C MET A 1 8.15 -7.92 17.10
N ASP A 2 8.46 -6.99 16.22
CA ASP A 2 8.31 -5.53 16.32
C ASP A 2 6.87 -4.99 16.40
N GLY A 3 5.90 -5.68 17.02
CA GLY A 3 4.57 -5.13 17.35
C GLY A 3 3.67 -4.70 16.17
N TRP A 4 4.20 -4.60 14.96
CA TRP A 4 3.48 -4.15 13.79
C TRP A 4 2.59 -5.26 13.25
N PRO A 5 1.31 -4.98 12.95
CA PRO A 5 0.40 -5.97 12.39
C PRO A 5 0.92 -6.50 11.05
N ARG A 6 0.58 -7.75 10.75
CA ARG A 6 0.89 -8.36 9.45
C ARG A 6 0.17 -7.56 8.37
N ILE A 7 0.91 -7.14 7.35
CA ILE A 7 0.35 -6.39 6.23
C ILE A 7 -0.58 -7.34 5.47
N ALA A 8 -1.89 -7.10 5.58
CA ALA A 8 -2.90 -7.90 4.92
C ALA A 8 -3.72 -6.99 4.01
N SER A 9 -3.28 -6.84 2.75
CA SER A 9 -4.11 -6.21 1.72
C SER A 9 -5.08 -7.25 1.17
N LYS A 10 -6.38 -7.00 1.35
CA LYS A 10 -7.44 -7.83 0.77
C LYS A 10 -7.59 -7.49 -0.71
N ARG A 11 -7.88 -8.51 -1.52
CA ARG A 11 -8.29 -8.33 -2.92
C ARG A 11 -9.65 -7.64 -2.96
N PHE A 12 -9.81 -6.66 -3.85
CA PHE A 12 -11.12 -6.03 -4.05
C PHE A 12 -12.03 -6.96 -4.87
N ASP A 13 -13.35 -6.73 -4.77
CA ASP A 13 -14.32 -7.49 -5.56
C ASP A 13 -14.12 -7.21 -7.06
N GLY A 14 -14.08 -8.26 -7.88
CA GLY A 14 -13.81 -8.15 -9.32
C GLY A 14 -12.36 -7.79 -9.72
N GLU A 15 -11.48 -7.48 -8.78
CA GLU A 15 -10.09 -7.08 -9.08
C GLU A 15 -9.31 -8.21 -9.77
N ASN A 16 -8.62 -7.94 -10.87
CA ASN A 16 -7.76 -8.95 -11.51
C ASN A 16 -6.63 -9.41 -10.56
N VAL A 17 -6.27 -10.70 -10.59
CA VAL A 17 -5.27 -11.26 -9.65
C VAL A 17 -3.88 -10.62 -9.80
N ASP A 18 -3.50 -10.20 -11.02
CA ASP A 18 -2.23 -9.52 -11.28
C ASP A 18 -2.26 -8.07 -10.78
N ILE A 19 -3.41 -7.39 -10.89
CA ILE A 19 -3.63 -6.05 -10.32
C ILE A 19 -3.55 -6.14 -8.78
N TYR A 20 -4.24 -7.11 -8.18
CA TYR A 20 -4.16 -7.38 -6.76
C TYR A 20 -2.72 -7.60 -6.28
N ARG A 21 -1.96 -8.46 -6.97
CA ARG A 21 -0.58 -8.78 -6.60
C ARG A 21 0.32 -7.54 -6.69
N LYS A 22 0.20 -6.74 -7.75
CA LYS A 22 0.96 -5.50 -7.91
C LYS A 22 0.64 -4.50 -6.80
N ARG A 23 -0.65 -4.32 -6.49
CA ARG A 23 -1.10 -3.42 -5.42
C ARG A 23 -0.64 -3.89 -4.05
N ALA A 24 -0.79 -5.17 -3.75
CA ALA A 24 -0.35 -5.77 -2.49
C ALA A 24 1.17 -5.65 -2.32
N ALA A 25 1.96 -5.84 -3.39
CA ALA A 25 3.40 -5.64 -3.37
C ALA A 25 3.76 -4.17 -3.08
N ALA A 26 3.14 -3.21 -3.77
CA ALA A 26 3.39 -1.78 -3.55
C ALA A 26 3.05 -1.34 -2.11
N ILE A 27 1.92 -1.80 -1.55
CA ILE A 27 1.55 -1.55 -0.15
C ILE A 27 2.62 -2.12 0.80
N ALA A 28 3.10 -3.34 0.54
CA ALA A 28 4.11 -3.98 1.36
C ALA A 28 5.45 -3.23 1.32
N GLU A 29 5.85 -2.74 0.16
CA GLU A 29 7.07 -1.93 -0.02
C GLU A 29 7.00 -0.62 0.76
N ILE A 30 5.88 0.12 0.65
CA ILE A 30 5.68 1.38 1.38
C ILE A 30 5.74 1.17 2.89
N ILE A 31 4.99 0.20 3.42
CA ILE A 31 4.98 -0.06 4.88
C ILE A 31 6.36 -0.53 5.36
N THR A 32 7.08 -1.30 4.55
CA THR A 32 8.46 -1.71 4.89
C THR A 32 9.39 -0.50 4.92
N GLY A 33 9.24 0.45 3.99
CA GLY A 33 9.96 1.72 3.98
C GLY A 33 9.74 2.53 5.26
N PHE A 34 8.48 2.68 5.68
CA PHE A 34 8.14 3.32 6.96
C PHE A 34 8.76 2.61 8.16
N ARG A 35 8.67 1.27 8.23
CA ARG A 35 9.25 0.48 9.33
C ARG A 35 10.76 0.62 9.44
N MET A 36 11.44 0.81 8.31
CA MET A 36 12.90 0.94 8.27
C MET A 36 13.37 2.40 8.38
N GLY A 37 12.46 3.38 8.51
CA GLY A 37 12.81 4.80 8.54
C GLY A 37 13.50 5.27 7.26
N ARG A 38 13.11 4.72 6.10
CA ARG A 38 13.76 4.97 4.80
C ARG A 38 13.27 6.23 4.07
N PHE A 39 12.20 6.85 4.55
CA PHE A 39 11.62 8.04 3.96
C PHE A 39 11.96 9.26 4.82
N ASP A 40 12.48 10.31 4.20
CA ASP A 40 12.49 11.65 4.78
C ASP A 40 11.06 12.21 4.85
N SER A 41 10.89 13.40 5.46
CA SER A 41 9.56 13.96 5.72
C SER A 41 8.72 14.18 4.45
N GLU A 42 9.33 14.64 3.36
CA GLU A 42 8.60 14.92 2.11
C GLU A 42 8.20 13.60 1.43
N THR A 43 9.16 12.67 1.32
CA THR A 43 8.90 11.34 0.76
C THR A 43 7.87 10.57 1.61
N ALA A 44 7.87 10.74 2.94
CA ALA A 44 6.93 10.09 3.84
C ALA A 44 5.49 10.53 3.55
N ASP A 45 5.26 11.82 3.32
CA ASP A 45 3.95 12.38 2.99
C ASP A 45 3.45 11.84 1.62
N GLU A 46 4.33 11.78 0.61
CA GLU A 46 3.99 11.22 -0.70
C GLU A 46 3.64 9.73 -0.62
N MET A 47 4.40 8.95 0.16
CA MET A 47 4.17 7.52 0.34
C MET A 47 2.92 7.25 1.18
N GLU A 48 2.57 8.13 2.12
CA GLU A 48 1.31 8.08 2.85
C GLU A 48 0.13 8.30 1.91
N GLN A 49 0.16 9.35 1.08
CA GLN A 49 -0.89 9.61 0.09
C GLN A 49 -1.05 8.43 -0.87
N ARG A 50 0.06 7.91 -1.40
CA ARG A 50 0.04 6.74 -2.28
C ARG A 50 -0.52 5.49 -1.59
N LEU A 51 -0.22 5.32 -0.31
CA LEU A 51 -0.77 4.22 0.49
C LEU A 51 -2.28 4.36 0.70
N MET A 52 -2.80 5.59 0.83
CA MET A 52 -4.24 5.84 0.85
C MET A 52 -4.88 5.47 -0.49
N ASP A 53 -4.27 5.89 -1.61
CA ASP A 53 -4.78 5.60 -2.95
C ASP A 53 -4.78 4.08 -3.27
N LEU A 54 -3.75 3.34 -2.84
CA LEU A 54 -3.67 1.88 -3.04
C LEU A 54 -4.64 1.09 -2.15
N GLN A 55 -5.10 1.67 -1.05
CA GLN A 55 -6.07 1.06 -0.15
C GLN A 55 -7.51 1.43 -0.49
N ASN A 56 -7.69 2.53 -1.21
CA ASN A 56 -8.98 2.90 -1.76
C ASN A 56 -9.17 2.14 -3.08
N PRO A 57 -10.22 1.32 -3.24
CA PRO A 57 -10.63 0.93 -4.56
C PRO A 57 -11.08 2.21 -5.24
N ILE A 58 -10.21 2.85 -6.02
CA ILE A 58 -10.64 3.93 -6.90
C ILE A 58 -11.66 3.24 -7.81
N LEU A 59 -12.94 3.52 -7.56
CA LEU A 59 -14.03 3.26 -8.46
C LEU A 59 -13.78 4.15 -9.69
N GLU A 60 -12.75 3.86 -10.48
CA GLU A 60 -12.63 4.39 -11.82
C GLU A 60 -13.66 3.66 -12.68
N HIS A 61 -14.92 4.06 -12.48
CA HIS A 61 -15.81 4.25 -13.60
C HIS A 61 -15.18 5.34 -14.46
N HIS A 62 -14.50 4.96 -15.54
CA HIS A 62 -14.52 5.68 -16.82
C HIS A 62 -14.01 4.80 -17.96
#